data_AF-A0A328VAI2-F1
#
_entry.id   AF-A0A328VAI2-F1
#
_cell.length_a   1.000
_cell.length_b   1.000
_cell.length_c   1.000
_cell.angle_alpha   90.00
_cell.angle_beta   90.00
_cell.angle_gamma   90.00
#
_symmetry.space_group_name_H-M   'P 1'
#
loop_
_entity.id
_entity.type
_entity.pdbx_description
1 polymer ?
#
loop_
_entity_poly.entity_id
_entity_poly.type
_entity_poly.pdbx_seq_one_letter_code
_entity_poly.pdbx_strand_id
1 'polypeptide(L)'
;MQMKKTAIPSTPRYEKSLVGRPLRLPTHNYGWTGTYLVTLQAEPYAPSFEDPALRRILEETWQALPRPFPGLTLDTFVIGPRQVQFILSFEGNTNRTMTLGRVVESFKSLVAVAWLAHLEQVRAPSPTPPLRIWQRSYSERYLHDEREVEEVRQALRSGALPAEPEES
;
A
#
# COMPACT_ATOMS: atom_id res chain seq x y z
N MET A 1 -15.08 -27.76 -53.69
CA MET A 1 -15.15 -28.05 -52.24
C MET A 1 -14.19 -27.09 -51.55
N GLN A 2 -14.68 -25.91 -51.17
CA GLN A 2 -13.91 -24.85 -50.51
C GLN A 2 -14.49 -24.64 -49.11
N MET A 3 -13.62 -24.67 -48.09
CA MET A 3 -13.99 -24.45 -46.70
C MET A 3 -13.99 -22.94 -46.41
N LYS A 4 -15.17 -22.41 -46.07
CA LYS A 4 -15.38 -21.01 -45.66
C LYS A 4 -14.87 -20.83 -44.23
N LYS A 5 -13.96 -19.87 -44.01
CA LYS A 5 -13.62 -19.35 -42.68
C LYS A 5 -14.73 -18.39 -42.22
N THR A 6 -15.47 -18.79 -41.19
CA THR A 6 -16.51 -17.96 -40.55
C THR A 6 -15.83 -16.96 -39.62
N ALA A 7 -16.03 -15.67 -39.90
CA ALA A 7 -15.63 -14.56 -39.04
C ALA A 7 -16.52 -14.51 -37.80
N ILE A 8 -15.90 -14.40 -36.63
CA ILE A 8 -16.59 -14.24 -35.35
C ILE A 8 -17.07 -12.78 -35.24
N PRO A 9 -18.36 -12.51 -34.95
CA PRO A 9 -18.87 -11.15 -34.82
C PRO A 9 -18.36 -10.50 -33.52
N SER A 10 -17.78 -9.29 -33.67
CA SER A 10 -17.39 -8.41 -32.57
C SER A 10 -18.61 -8.07 -31.71
N THR A 11 -18.59 -8.49 -30.46
CA THR A 11 -19.62 -8.18 -29.45
C THR A 11 -19.52 -6.71 -29.00
N PRO A 12 -20.64 -6.12 -28.54
CA PRO A 12 -20.86 -4.68 -28.54
C PRO A 12 -20.12 -3.94 -27.43
N ARG A 13 -19.57 -2.78 -27.81
CA ARG A 13 -18.98 -1.76 -26.96
C ARG A 13 -20.09 -1.07 -26.17
N TYR A 14 -20.08 -1.23 -24.85
CA TYR A 14 -21.00 -0.56 -23.92
C TYR A 14 -21.00 0.97 -24.12
N GLU A 15 -22.19 1.56 -24.23
CA GLU A 15 -22.42 3.01 -24.29
C GLU A 15 -23.33 3.45 -23.13
N LYS A 16 -23.05 4.65 -22.58
CA LYS A 16 -23.79 5.49 -21.59
C LYS A 16 -23.66 5.08 -20.11
N SER A 17 -23.36 6.01 -19.19
CA SER A 17 -24.13 7.25 -18.95
C SER A 17 -23.29 8.46 -18.49
N LEU A 18 -23.72 9.64 -18.96
CA LEU A 18 -23.26 10.98 -18.59
C LEU A 18 -23.95 11.44 -17.30
N VAL A 19 -23.25 11.49 -16.16
CA VAL A 19 -23.56 12.42 -15.04
C VAL A 19 -22.26 12.72 -14.26
N GLY A 20 -21.90 14.00 -14.16
CA GLY A 20 -20.85 14.51 -13.27
C GLY A 20 -19.70 15.18 -14.04
N ARG A 21 -19.50 16.48 -13.80
CA ARG A 21 -18.54 17.39 -14.48
C ARG A 21 -17.16 16.77 -14.76
N PRO A 22 -16.47 17.16 -15.85
CA PRO A 22 -15.10 16.77 -16.05
C PRO A 22 -14.21 17.38 -14.96
N LEU A 23 -13.69 16.54 -14.05
CA LEU A 23 -12.72 16.90 -13.01
C LEU A 23 -11.31 17.18 -13.59
N ARG A 24 -11.20 17.53 -14.87
CA ARG A 24 -9.90 17.64 -15.54
C ARG A 24 -9.61 19.09 -15.88
N LEU A 25 -8.81 19.71 -15.02
CA LEU A 25 -8.06 20.92 -15.35
C LEU A 25 -7.04 20.58 -16.46
N PRO A 26 -7.07 21.28 -17.61
CA PRO A 26 -6.38 20.86 -18.83
C PRO A 26 -4.85 21.07 -18.86
N THR A 27 -4.20 21.41 -17.74
CA THR A 27 -2.75 21.67 -17.71
C THR A 27 -1.98 20.99 -16.56
N HIS A 28 -2.61 20.08 -15.82
CA HIS A 28 -1.91 19.36 -14.74
C HIS A 28 -1.28 18.05 -15.22
N ASN A 29 0.01 17.89 -14.91
CA ASN A 29 0.80 16.74 -15.28
C ASN A 29 0.64 15.66 -14.20
N TYR A 30 -0.31 14.73 -14.38
CA TYR A 30 -0.67 13.66 -13.43
C TYR A 30 0.36 12.51 -13.36
N GLY A 31 1.65 12.83 -13.46
CA GLY A 31 2.76 11.89 -13.39
C GLY A 31 3.38 11.87 -12.00
N TRP A 32 2.83 11.06 -11.09
CA TRP A 32 3.54 10.42 -9.97
C TRP A 32 4.20 11.32 -8.92
N THR A 33 3.77 12.58 -8.83
CA THR A 33 4.12 13.48 -7.72
C THR A 33 2.86 13.67 -6.88
N GLY A 34 2.90 13.30 -5.61
CA GLY A 34 1.70 13.31 -4.78
C GLY A 34 1.87 12.58 -3.47
N THR A 35 0.97 12.87 -2.54
CA THR A 35 0.97 12.29 -1.19
C THR A 35 -0.15 11.28 -1.07
N TYR A 36 0.15 10.12 -0.49
CA TYR A 36 -0.77 9.00 -0.38
C TYR A 36 -0.80 8.50 1.06
N LEU A 37 -2.01 8.29 1.57
CA LEU A 37 -2.25 7.47 2.75
C LEU A 37 -2.35 6.01 2.31
N VAL A 38 -1.56 5.14 2.92
CA VAL A 38 -1.59 3.69 2.70
C VAL A 38 -1.98 3.02 4.00
N THR A 39 -2.89 2.06 3.90
CA THR A 39 -3.26 1.17 5.01
C THR A 39 -2.97 -0.27 4.62
N LEU A 40 -2.07 -0.91 5.37
CA LEU A 40 -1.76 -2.33 5.27
C LEU A 40 -2.43 -3.07 6.41
N GLN A 41 -3.14 -4.14 6.11
CA GLN A 41 -3.75 -4.99 7.13
C GLN A 41 -3.02 -6.32 7.28
N ALA A 42 -3.00 -6.79 8.52
CA ALA A 42 -2.51 -8.11 8.89
C ALA A 42 -3.49 -9.19 8.43
N GLU A 43 -3.00 -10.35 8.02
CA GLU A 43 -3.87 -11.51 7.79
C GLU A 43 -4.59 -11.94 9.09
N PRO A 44 -5.77 -12.59 9.01
CA PRO A 44 -6.55 -13.05 10.17
C PRO A 44 -5.71 -13.77 11.24
N TYR A 45 -4.76 -14.60 10.81
CA TYR A 45 -3.90 -15.42 11.66
C TYR A 45 -2.46 -14.88 11.81
N ALA A 46 -2.16 -13.68 11.31
CA ALA A 46 -0.84 -13.09 11.43
C ALA A 46 -0.47 -12.77 12.89
N PRO A 47 0.84 -12.71 13.22
CA PRO A 47 1.29 -12.20 14.52
C PRO A 47 0.77 -10.78 14.77
N SER A 48 0.45 -10.47 16.02
CA SER A 48 0.08 -9.11 16.42
C SER A 48 1.24 -8.16 16.15
N PHE A 49 0.95 -6.99 15.57
CA PHE A 49 1.95 -5.94 15.37
C PHE A 49 2.37 -5.27 16.68
N GLU A 50 1.71 -5.60 17.79
CA GLU A 50 2.12 -5.20 19.14
C GLU A 50 3.25 -6.07 19.70
N ASP A 51 3.57 -7.20 19.05
CA ASP A 51 4.76 -7.97 19.40
C ASP A 51 6.01 -7.07 19.28
N PRO A 52 6.83 -6.93 20.34
CA PRO A 52 7.92 -5.97 20.36
C PRO A 52 9.00 -6.27 19.33
N ALA A 53 9.20 -7.54 18.95
CA ALA A 53 10.16 -7.90 17.92
C ALA A 53 9.64 -7.55 16.53
N LEU A 54 8.37 -7.87 16.24
CA LEU A 54 7.75 -7.50 14.97
C LEU A 54 7.62 -5.98 14.82
N ARG A 55 7.23 -5.28 15.88
CA ARG A 55 7.16 -3.81 15.90
C ARG A 55 8.51 -3.18 15.57
N ARG A 56 9.59 -3.68 16.19
CA ARG A 56 10.95 -3.21 15.91
C ARG A 56 11.31 -3.43 14.44
N ILE A 57 11.00 -4.60 13.88
CA ILE A 57 11.26 -4.91 12.46
C ILE A 57 10.48 -3.97 11.54
N LEU A 58 9.21 -3.66 11.87
CA LEU A 58 8.39 -2.71 11.13
C LEU A 58 9.03 -1.31 11.11
N GLU A 59 9.46 -0.82 12.27
CA GLU A 59 10.09 0.49 12.43
C GLU A 59 11.45 0.57 11.72
N GLU A 60 12.31 -0.45 11.87
CA GLU A 60 13.62 -0.52 11.20
C GLU A 60 13.46 -0.60 9.67
N THR A 61 12.50 -1.40 9.20
CA THR A 61 12.21 -1.53 7.76
C THR A 61 11.65 -0.22 7.19
N TRP A 62 10.78 0.46 7.93
CA TRP A 62 10.24 1.76 7.54
C TRP A 62 11.37 2.77 7.33
N GLN A 63 12.30 2.89 8.28
CA GLN A 63 13.43 3.81 8.16
C GLN A 63 14.39 3.45 7.01
N ALA A 64 14.51 2.16 6.66
CA ALA A 64 15.34 1.71 5.55
C ALA A 64 14.68 1.86 4.17
N LEU A 65 13.36 2.01 4.11
CA LEU A 65 12.55 2.00 2.90
C LEU A 65 12.97 3.03 1.83
N PRO A 66 13.42 4.26 2.14
CA PRO A 66 13.77 5.25 1.12
C PRO A 66 15.07 4.92 0.37
N ARG A 67 15.93 4.06 0.93
CA ARG A 67 17.23 3.72 0.34
C ARG A 67 17.12 3.18 -1.10
N PRO A 68 16.22 2.22 -1.42
CA PRO A 68 15.99 1.78 -2.80
C PRO A 68 15.13 2.73 -3.65
N PHE A 69 14.55 3.79 -3.08
CA PHE A 69 13.55 4.65 -3.75
C PHE A 69 13.93 6.14 -3.67
N PRO A 70 14.80 6.63 -4.56
CA PRO A 70 15.14 8.05 -4.60
C PRO A 70 13.92 8.91 -4.94
N GLY A 71 13.60 9.89 -4.10
CA GLY A 71 12.42 10.75 -4.24
C GLY A 71 11.19 10.27 -3.45
N LEU A 72 11.32 9.19 -2.66
CA LEU A 72 10.32 8.79 -1.68
C LEU A 72 10.55 9.52 -0.36
N THR A 73 9.60 10.34 0.04
CA THR A 73 9.56 10.98 1.36
C THR A 73 8.63 10.20 2.27
N LEU A 74 9.15 9.78 3.43
CA LEU A 74 8.37 9.17 4.50
C LEU A 74 7.81 10.24 5.40
N ASP A 75 6.57 10.05 5.83
CA ASP A 75 5.94 10.94 6.78
C ASP A 75 5.43 10.14 7.99
N THR A 76 4.18 10.30 8.36
CA THR A 76 3.57 9.70 9.53
C THR A 76 3.43 8.21 9.33
N PHE A 77 3.86 7.44 10.33
CA PHE A 77 3.81 5.98 10.34
C PHE A 77 3.27 5.52 11.69
N VAL A 78 2.13 4.84 11.68
CA VAL A 78 1.43 4.37 12.86
C VAL A 78 1.20 2.88 12.75
N ILE A 79 1.65 2.16 13.78
CA ILE A 79 1.42 0.73 13.94
C ILE A 79 0.25 0.56 14.90
N GLY A 80 -0.87 0.06 14.40
CA GLY A 80 -1.97 -0.46 15.20
C GLY A 80 -1.86 -1.97 15.39
N PRO A 81 -2.74 -2.60 16.20
CA PRO A 81 -2.60 -4.02 16.56
C PRO A 81 -2.64 -5.00 15.38
N ARG A 82 -3.42 -4.66 14.35
CA ARG A 82 -3.63 -5.49 13.16
C ARG A 82 -3.44 -4.72 11.84
N GLN A 83 -3.03 -3.47 11.91
CA GLN A 83 -2.86 -2.65 10.73
C GLN A 83 -1.69 -1.70 10.88
N VAL A 84 -1.11 -1.33 9.76
CA VAL A 84 -0.05 -0.34 9.66
C VAL A 84 -0.52 0.72 8.69
N GLN A 85 -0.55 1.97 9.14
CA GLN A 85 -0.99 3.12 8.35
C GLN A 85 0.17 4.07 8.19
N PHE A 86 0.40 4.54 6.97
CA PHE A 86 1.46 5.50 6.74
C PHE A 86 1.20 6.41 5.55
N ILE A 87 1.85 7.56 5.60
CA ILE A 87 1.80 8.56 4.55
C ILE A 87 3.12 8.50 3.77
N LEU A 88 3.01 8.41 2.43
CA LEU A 88 4.12 8.47 1.50
C LEU A 88 3.93 9.66 0.56
N SER A 89 4.99 10.44 0.37
CA SER A 89 5.03 11.50 -0.62
C SER A 89 6.06 11.16 -1.69
N PHE A 90 5.65 11.27 -2.94
CA PHE A 90 6.52 11.09 -4.10
C PHE A 90 6.89 12.48 -4.61
N GLU A 91 8.17 12.86 -4.48
CA GLU A 91 8.68 14.13 -4.97
C GLU A 91 9.51 13.92 -6.24
N GLY A 92 9.25 14.72 -7.28
CA GLY A 92 10.09 14.75 -8.48
C GLY A 92 10.17 13.43 -9.22
N ASN A 93 9.11 12.61 -9.19
CA ASN A 93 9.09 11.29 -9.79
C ASN A 93 9.06 11.37 -11.33
N THR A 94 10.23 11.60 -11.92
CA THR A 94 10.44 11.59 -13.37
C THR A 94 10.56 10.17 -13.93
N ASN A 95 10.62 9.16 -13.05
CA ASN A 95 10.92 7.79 -13.39
C ASN A 95 9.70 6.87 -13.20
N ARG A 96 9.14 6.37 -14.32
CA ARG A 96 7.99 5.44 -14.36
C ARG A 96 8.20 4.08 -13.65
N THR A 97 9.31 3.90 -12.93
CA THR A 97 9.68 2.65 -12.25
C THR A 97 9.45 2.67 -10.73
N MET A 98 9.20 3.84 -10.13
CA MET A 98 8.90 4.01 -8.70
C MET A 98 7.39 4.18 -8.46
N THR A 99 6.62 3.08 -8.56
CA THR A 99 5.18 3.06 -8.25
C THR A 99 4.95 2.98 -6.74
N LEU A 100 3.81 3.48 -6.28
CA LEU A 100 3.30 3.21 -4.93
C LEU A 100 3.24 1.70 -4.64
N GLY A 101 2.67 0.92 -5.55
CA GLY A 101 2.57 -0.53 -5.41
C GLY A 101 3.93 -1.22 -5.21
N ARG A 102 5.00 -0.78 -5.90
CA ARG A 102 6.34 -1.35 -5.74
C ARG A 102 6.97 -1.01 -4.40
N VAL A 103 6.74 0.22 -3.90
CA VAL A 103 7.17 0.62 -2.56
C VAL A 103 6.46 -0.21 -1.51
N VAL A 104 5.14 -0.37 -1.61
CA VAL A 104 4.33 -1.18 -0.70
C VAL A 104 4.75 -2.66 -0.74
N GLU A 105 4.95 -3.23 -1.92
CA GLU A 105 5.41 -4.61 -2.10
C GLU A 105 6.79 -4.81 -1.48
N SER A 106 7.72 -3.87 -1.71
CA SER A 106 9.07 -3.94 -1.14
C SER A 106 9.03 -3.86 0.38
N PHE A 107 8.20 -2.97 0.95
CA PHE A 107 8.02 -2.88 2.40
C PHE A 107 7.46 -4.20 2.97
N LYS A 108 6.38 -4.74 2.39
CA LYS A 108 5.79 -6.02 2.81
C LYS A 108 6.81 -7.16 2.77
N SER A 109 7.61 -7.21 1.70
CA SER A 109 8.64 -8.23 1.49
C SER A 109 9.78 -8.13 2.51
N LEU A 110 10.33 -6.93 2.73
CA LEU A 110 11.42 -6.70 3.67
C LEU A 110 11.01 -7.07 5.11
N VAL A 111 9.81 -6.69 5.54
CA VAL A 111 9.28 -7.07 6.86
C VAL A 111 9.15 -8.58 6.99
N ALA A 112 8.61 -9.26 5.97
CA ALA A 112 8.46 -10.71 6.00
C ALA A 112 9.81 -11.43 6.10
N VAL A 113 10.82 -10.99 5.33
CA VAL A 113 12.18 -11.56 5.37
C VAL A 113 12.82 -11.35 6.75
N ALA A 114 12.76 -10.13 7.29
CA ALA A 114 13.33 -9.81 8.60
C ALA A 114 12.62 -10.58 9.73
N TRP A 115 11.31 -10.75 9.65
CA TRP A 115 10.54 -11.55 10.61
C TRP A 115 10.92 -13.03 10.57
N LEU A 116 11.06 -13.61 9.38
CA LEU A 116 11.51 -15.00 9.24
C LEU A 116 12.90 -15.19 9.83
N ALA A 117 13.84 -14.29 9.53
CA ALA A 117 15.18 -14.34 10.08
C ALA A 117 15.18 -14.21 11.62
N HIS A 118 14.30 -13.38 12.18
CA HIS A 118 14.12 -13.28 13.63
C HIS A 118 13.64 -14.62 14.22
N LEU A 119 12.60 -15.23 13.64
CA LEU A 119 12.06 -16.51 14.09
C LEU A 119 13.08 -17.65 14.06
N GLU A 120 13.95 -17.69 13.03
CA GLU A 120 15.05 -18.66 12.95
C GLU A 120 16.07 -18.47 14.10
N GLN A 121 16.36 -17.23 14.48
CA GLN A 121 17.31 -16.91 15.56
C GLN A 121 16.77 -17.30 16.94
N VAL A 122 15.47 -17.11 17.21
CA VAL A 122 14.88 -17.46 18.51
C VAL A 122 14.55 -18.95 18.67
N ARG A 123 14.83 -19.80 17.67
CA ARG A 123 14.70 -21.28 17.74
C ARG A 123 13.35 -21.75 18.30
N ALA A 124 12.25 -21.08 17.96
CA ALA A 124 10.94 -21.45 18.48
C ALA A 124 10.53 -22.87 17.98
N PRO A 125 10.31 -23.85 18.89
CA PRO A 125 9.95 -25.22 18.53
C PRO A 125 8.43 -25.35 18.34
N SER A 126 7.84 -24.49 17.52
CA SER A 126 6.38 -24.43 17.31
C SER A 126 6.05 -24.51 15.82
N PRO A 127 4.92 -25.11 15.43
CA PRO A 127 4.58 -25.35 14.03
C PRO A 127 4.62 -24.03 13.27
N THR A 128 5.20 -24.09 12.07
CA THR A 128 5.43 -22.99 11.13
C THR A 128 4.48 -21.81 11.39
N PRO A 129 4.95 -20.72 12.04
CA PRO A 129 4.10 -19.55 12.21
C PRO A 129 3.61 -19.14 10.82
N PRO A 130 2.35 -18.66 10.70
CA PRO A 130 1.81 -18.31 9.40
C PRO A 130 2.77 -17.35 8.71
N LEU A 131 3.37 -17.82 7.61
CA LEU A 131 4.41 -17.11 6.84
C LEU A 131 3.90 -15.80 6.27
N ARG A 132 2.58 -15.58 6.32
CA ARG A 132 1.89 -14.45 5.74
C ARG A 132 1.49 -13.47 6.84
N ILE A 133 2.27 -12.41 6.94
CA ILE A 133 2.02 -11.27 7.84
C ILE A 133 0.90 -10.39 7.27
N TRP A 134 0.87 -10.21 5.95
CA TRP A 134 0.07 -9.18 5.27
C TRP A 134 -1.03 -9.77 4.42
N GLN A 135 -2.18 -9.08 4.36
CA GLN A 135 -3.18 -9.31 3.33
C GLN A 135 -2.62 -9.01 1.93
N ARG A 136 -3.21 -9.64 0.91
CA ARG A 136 -2.79 -9.45 -0.50
C ARG A 136 -3.05 -8.02 -0.97
N SER A 137 -4.25 -7.50 -0.73
CA SER A 137 -4.62 -6.12 -1.03
C SER A 137 -4.04 -5.13 -0.03
N TYR A 138 -4.13 -3.85 -0.36
CA TYR A 138 -3.92 -2.74 0.55
C TYR A 138 -4.86 -1.61 0.13
N SER A 139 -5.22 -0.74 1.07
CA SER A 139 -6.00 0.46 0.76
C SER A 139 -5.05 1.63 0.53
N GLU A 140 -5.33 2.41 -0.51
CA GLU A 140 -4.61 3.65 -0.84
C GLU A 140 -5.61 4.80 -1.01
N ARG A 141 -5.26 5.97 -0.45
CA ARG A 141 -6.00 7.21 -0.62
C ARG A 141 -5.06 8.31 -1.03
N TYR A 142 -5.35 8.96 -2.17
CA TYR A 142 -4.63 10.14 -2.61
C TYR A 142 -5.03 11.35 -1.78
N LEU A 143 -4.04 12.10 -1.29
CA LEU A 143 -4.23 13.32 -0.51
C LEU A 143 -3.93 14.52 -1.42
N HIS A 144 -4.92 15.40 -1.57
CA HIS A 144 -4.96 16.40 -2.64
C HIS A 144 -4.14 17.66 -2.33
N ASP A 145 -4.02 18.00 -1.04
CA ASP A 145 -3.35 19.20 -0.58
C ASP A 145 -2.75 19.02 0.82
N GLU A 146 -1.89 19.95 1.22
CA GLU A 146 -1.19 19.91 2.51
C GLU A 146 -2.12 19.94 3.73
N ARG A 147 -3.33 20.52 3.61
CA ARG A 147 -4.29 20.56 4.72
C ARG A 147 -4.88 19.17 4.94
N GLU A 148 -5.27 18.48 3.86
CA GLU A 148 -5.73 17.08 3.95
C GLU A 148 -4.62 16.19 4.54
N VAL A 149 -3.36 16.41 4.13
CA VAL A 149 -2.22 15.70 4.71
C VAL A 149 -2.11 15.96 6.21
N GLU A 150 -2.16 17.22 6.65
CA GLU A 150 -2.05 17.55 8.07
C GLU A 150 -3.22 17.01 8.90
N GLU A 151 -4.45 17.05 8.37
CA GLU A 151 -5.63 16.44 9.01
C GLU A 151 -5.44 14.93 9.21
N VAL A 152 -4.97 14.23 8.18
CA VAL A 152 -4.68 12.79 8.26
C VAL A 152 -3.53 12.53 9.24
N ARG A 153 -2.46 13.34 9.23
CA ARG A 153 -1.37 13.21 10.21
C ARG A 153 -1.89 13.32 11.64
N GLN A 154 -2.71 14.32 11.93
CA GLN A 154 -3.26 14.54 13.26
C GLN A 154 -4.21 13.41 13.67
N ALA A 155 -5.03 12.93 12.75
CA ALA A 155 -5.93 11.81 12.99
C ALA A 155 -5.16 10.50 13.24
N LEU A 156 -4.09 10.22 12.50
CA LEU A 156 -3.21 9.07 12.75
C LEU A 156 -2.52 9.16 14.11
N ARG A 157 -1.96 10.34 14.45
CA ARG A 157 -1.29 10.56 15.74
C ARG A 157 -2.22 10.46 16.94
N SER A 158 -3.48 10.87 16.78
CA SER A 158 -4.49 10.77 17.83
C SER A 158 -5.18 9.40 17.88
N GLY A 159 -4.93 8.51 16.91
CA GLY A 159 -5.61 7.23 16.78
C GLY A 159 -7.08 7.35 16.36
N ALA A 160 -7.50 8.53 15.89
CA ALA A 160 -8.89 8.83 15.53
C ALA A 160 -9.29 8.36 14.13
N LEU A 161 -8.34 7.96 13.29
CA LEU A 161 -8.61 7.46 11.95
C LEU A 161 -9.00 5.97 12.04
N PRO A 162 -10.26 5.60 11.76
CA PRO A 162 -10.71 4.22 11.92
C PRO A 162 -9.94 3.29 10.97
N ALA A 163 -9.72 2.06 11.40
CA ALA A 163 -9.43 0.97 10.48
C ALA A 163 -10.59 0.88 9.49
N GLU A 164 -10.32 1.04 8.19
CA GLU A 164 -11.32 0.75 7.17
C GLU A 164 -11.82 -0.69 7.41
N PRO A 165 -13.15 -0.92 7.48
CA PRO A 165 -13.69 -2.23 7.81
C PRO A 165 -13.25 -3.25 6.76
N GLU A 166 -12.79 -4.43 7.21
CA GLU A 166 -12.59 -5.58 6.33
C GLU A 166 -13.92 -5.92 5.64
N GLU A 167 -14.04 -5.57 4.36
CA GLU A 167 -15.08 -6.17 3.52
C GLU A 167 -14.79 -7.68 3.43
N SER A 168 -15.65 -8.45 4.12
CA SER A 168 -15.60 -9.91 4.26
C SER A 168 -15.88 -10.67 2.97
#